data_AF-A0A950K0X7-F1
#
_entry.id   AF-A0A950K0X7-F1
#
_cell.length_a   1.000
_cell.length_b   1.000
_cell.length_c   1.000
_cell.angle_alpha   90.00
_cell.angle_beta   90.00
_cell.angle_gamma   90.00
#
_symmetry.space_group_name_H-M   'P 1'
#
loop_
_entity.id
_entity.type
_entity.pdbx_description
1 polymer ?
#
loop_
_entity_poly.entity_id
_entity_poly.type
_entity_poly.pdbx_seq_one_letter_code
_entity_poly.pdbx_strand_id
1 'polypeptide(L)' 'MFGHDRARGDPKVMILTGHQPNYLPYAGFFEKIARADRFLVVDNVQFVKRGTFGWMHRNRIRSGSA' A
#
# COMPACT_ATOMS: atom_id res chain seq x y z
N MET A 1 21.24 -10.55 -1.12
CA MET A 1 20.80 -11.96 -1.14
C MET A 1 19.40 -12.02 -1.71
N PHE A 2 19.26 -12.26 -3.02
CA PHE A 2 18.19 -13.01 -3.72
C PHE A 2 18.45 -12.84 -5.22
N GLY A 3 19.58 -13.39 -5.70
CA GLY A 3 19.76 -13.65 -7.12
C GLY A 3 19.02 -14.95 -7.41
N HIS A 4 17.90 -14.86 -8.13
CA HIS A 4 17.17 -16.05 -8.57
C HIS A 4 17.56 -16.36 -9.99
N ASP A 5 18.66 -17.11 -10.14
CA ASP A 5 18.88 -17.94 -11.31
C ASP A 5 17.88 -19.12 -11.20
N ARG A 6 17.02 -19.36 -12.20
CA ARG A 6 16.00 -20.42 -12.13
C ARG A 6 15.81 -21.15 -13.47
N ALA A 7 15.97 -22.46 -13.41
CA ALA A 7 15.63 -23.41 -14.46
C ALA A 7 14.11 -23.44 -14.73
N ARG A 8 13.72 -23.69 -16.00
CA ARG A 8 12.32 -23.83 -16.45
C ARG A 8 11.68 -25.05 -15.79
N GLY A 9 10.66 -24.85 -14.94
CA GLY A 9 9.83 -25.96 -14.46
C GLY A 9 9.02 -25.67 -13.20
N ASP A 10 9.52 -24.81 -12.31
CA ASP A 10 8.81 -24.52 -11.06
C ASP A 10 7.72 -23.44 -11.22
N PRO A 11 6.57 -23.56 -10.52
CA PRO A 11 5.58 -22.50 -10.47
C PRO A 11 6.25 -21.23 -9.92
N LYS A 12 6.20 -20.16 -10.72
CA LYS A 12 6.79 -18.87 -10.36
C LYS A 12 6.16 -18.38 -9.06
N VAL A 13 6.94 -18.34 -7.98
CA VAL A 13 6.54 -17.56 -6.79
C VAL A 13 6.43 -16.10 -7.22
N MET A 14 5.21 -15.56 -7.21
CA MET A 14 4.89 -14.19 -7.61
C MET A 14 4.70 -13.31 -6.37
N ILE A 15 5.37 -12.17 -6.35
CA ILE A 15 5.21 -11.17 -5.29
C ILE A 15 4.15 -10.15 -5.72
N LEU A 16 2.98 -10.23 -5.09
CA LEU A 16 1.90 -9.25 -5.24
C LEU A 16 1.98 -8.23 -4.12
N THR A 17 1.85 -6.94 -4.43
CA THR A 17 1.87 -5.89 -3.40
C THR A 17 0.73 -4.90 -3.59
N GLY A 18 0.01 -4.62 -2.50
CA GLY A 18 -1.06 -3.62 -2.46
C GLY A 18 -0.64 -2.39 -1.65
N HIS A 19 -0.97 -1.20 -2.14
CA HIS A 19 -0.70 0.04 -1.43
C HIS A 19 -1.90 1.00 -1.52
N GLN A 20 -2.36 1.49 -0.36
CA GLN A 20 -3.34 2.56 -0.30
C GLN A 20 -2.64 3.90 -0.59
N PRO A 21 -3.13 4.72 -1.55
CA PRO A 21 -2.54 6.02 -1.85
C PRO A 21 -2.39 6.90 -0.62
N ASN A 22 -1.18 7.38 -0.40
CA ASN A 22 -0.89 8.42 0.59
C ASN A 22 -0.84 9.78 -0.11
N TYR A 23 -0.90 10.87 0.66
CA TYR A 23 -0.89 12.24 0.13
C TYR A 23 0.25 12.48 -0.87
N LEU A 24 1.47 12.04 -0.53
CA LEU A 24 2.61 12.07 -1.44
C LEU A 24 3.36 10.73 -1.42
N PRO A 25 3.89 10.29 -2.59
CA PRO A 25 4.75 9.13 -2.64
C PRO A 25 6.07 9.43 -1.92
N TYR A 26 6.56 8.44 -1.17
CA TYR A 26 7.83 8.49 -0.43
C TYR A 26 8.75 7.37 -0.91
N ALA A 27 10.03 7.39 -0.56
CA ALA A 27 11.01 6.41 -1.06
C ALA A 27 10.57 4.95 -0.89
N GLY A 28 9.94 4.61 0.25
CA GLY A 28 9.41 3.25 0.50
C GLY A 28 8.25 2.84 -0.40
N PHE A 29 7.49 3.79 -0.97
CA PHE A 29 6.49 3.50 -2.00
C PHE A 29 7.16 3.00 -3.29
N PHE A 30 8.22 3.66 -3.73
CA PHE A 30 8.97 3.28 -4.92
C PHE A 30 9.74 1.98 -4.71
N GLU A 31 10.33 1.79 -3.53
CA GLU A 31 10.98 0.53 -3.17
C GLU A 31 9.99 -0.63 -3.21
N LYS A 32 8.77 -0.43 -2.70
CA LYS A 32 7.70 -1.43 -2.73
C LYS A 32 7.31 -1.80 -4.17
N ILE A 33 7.21 -0.83 -5.07
CA ILE A 33 6.97 -1.07 -6.50
C ILE A 33 8.13 -1.86 -7.11
N ALA A 34 9.37 -1.46 -6.84
CA ALA A 34 10.57 -2.07 -7.42
C ALA A 34 10.76 -3.55 -6.99
N ARG A 35 10.22 -3.94 -5.83
CA ARG A 35 10.29 -5.31 -5.31
C ARG A 35 9.11 -6.20 -5.72
N ALA A 36 8.06 -5.64 -6.33
CA ALA A 36 6.84 -6.35 -6.69
C ALA A 36 6.90 -6.93 -8.12
N ASP A 37 6.38 -8.14 -8.33
CA ASP A 37 6.05 -8.62 -9.69
C ASP A 37 4.81 -7.89 -10.22
N ARG A 38 3.87 -7.58 -9.33
CA ARG A 38 2.62 -6.88 -9.63
C ARG A 38 2.28 -5.94 -8.48
N PHE A 39 2.00 -4.68 -8.81
CA PHE A 39 1.63 -3.65 -7.86
C PHE A 39 0.18 -3.22 -8.04
N LEU A 40 -0.60 -3.23 -6.96
CA LEU A 40 -1.99 -2.78 -6.93
C LEU A 40 -2.09 -1.49 -6.14
N VAL A 41 -2.67 -0.47 -6.76
CA VAL A 41 -3.17 0.70 -6.06
C VAL A 41 -4.53 0.32 -5.48
N VAL A 42 -4.65 0.36 -4.15
CA VAL A 42 -5.88 -0.06 -3.46
C VAL A 42 -6.58 1.18 -2.93
N ASP A 43 -7.43 1.78 -3.75
CA ASP A 43 -8.14 3.03 -3.46
C ASP A 43 -9.49 2.80 -2.78
N ASN A 44 -10.19 1.72 -3.12
CA ASN A 44 -11.47 1.36 -2.52
C ASN A 44 -11.30 0.51 -1.24
N VAL A 45 -10.80 1.13 -0.17
CA VAL A 45 -10.61 0.49 1.14
C VAL A 45 -11.18 1.33 2.27
N GLN A 46 -11.45 0.68 3.40
CA GLN A 46 -11.93 1.35 4.61
C GLN A 46 -10.91 2.37 5.11
N PHE A 47 -11.38 3.56 5.47
CA PHE A 47 -10.53 4.59 6.07
C PHE A 47 -9.90 4.10 7.36
N VAL A 48 -8.61 4.37 7.53
CA VAL A 48 -7.92 4.10 8.78
C VAL A 48 -8.52 5.01 9.86
N LYS A 49 -9.15 4.40 10.87
CA LYS A 49 -9.69 5.12 12.03
C LYS A 49 -8.54 5.83 12.77
N ARG A 50 -8.84 6.98 13.39
CA ARG A 50 -7.87 7.79 14.15
C ARG A 50 -7.08 6.90 15.14
N GLY A 51 -5.75 6.92 15.06
CA GLY A 51 -4.88 6.16 15.96
C GLY A 51 -3.44 6.06 15.46
N THR A 52 -2.65 5.18 16.08
CA THR A 52 -1.21 4.92 15.77
C THR A 52 -0.94 4.62 14.30
N PHE A 53 -1.95 4.11 13.59
CA PHE A 53 -1.85 3.67 12.19
C PHE A 53 -2.34 4.70 11.15
N GLY A 54 -2.85 5.86 11.56
CA GLY A 54 -3.28 6.86 10.58
C GLY A 54 -3.96 8.11 11.14
N TRP A 55 -3.50 9.27 10.65
CA TRP A 55 -4.11 10.59 10.86
C TRP A 55 -4.78 11.11 9.57
N MET A 56 -5.54 10.27 8.87
CA MET A 56 -6.14 10.61 7.57
C MET A 56 -7.30 11.61 7.69
N HIS A 57 -8.09 11.55 8.78
CA HIS A 57 -9.23 12.44 9.00
C HIS A 57 -8.90 13.57 10.01
N ARG A 58 -8.32 14.66 9.49
CA ARG A 58 -7.89 15.85 10.27
C ARG A 58 -9.02 16.86 10.51
N ASN A 59 -10.05 16.85 9.66
CA ASN A 59 -11.16 17.77 9.79
C ASN A 59 -12.15 17.27 10.85
N ARG A 60 -12.61 18.16 11.74
CA ARG A 60 -13.74 17.88 12.64
C ARG A 60 -14.92 18.68 12.11
N ILE A 61 -15.92 17.99 11.56
CA ILE A 61 -17.17 18.64 11.18
C ILE A 61 -17.96 18.89 12.47
N ARG A 62 -18.32 20.14 12.73
CA ARG A 62 -19.27 20.48 13.79
C ARG A 62 -20.66 20.21 13.24
N SER A 63 -21.31 19.15 13.72
CA SER A 63 -22.76 19.03 13.54
C SER A 63 -23.42 20.07 14.42
N GLY A 64 -24.27 20.91 13.84
CA GLY A 64 -25.20 21.72 14.64
C GLY A 64 -26.14 20.76 15.38
N SER A 65 -26.30 20.98 16.68
CA SER A 65 -27.38 20.36 17.46
C SER A 65 -28.68 21.01 17.02
N ALA A 66 -29.59 20.22 16.44
CA ALA A 66 -31.00 20.58 16.32
C ALA A 66 -31.70 20.44 17.67
#